data_AF-A0A382NVV5-F1
#
_entry.id   AF-A0A382NVV5-F1
#
_cell.length_a   1.000
_cell.length_b   1.000
_cell.length_c   1.000
_cell.angle_alpha   90.00
_cell.angle_beta   90.00
_cell.angle_gamma   90.00
#
_symmetry.space_group_name_H-M   'P 1'
#
loop_
_entity.id
_entity.type
_entity.pdbx_description
1 polymer ?
#
loop_
_entity_poly.entity_id
_entity_poly.type
_entity_poly.pdbx_seq_one_letter_code
_entity_poly.pdbx_strand_id
1 'polypeptide(L)'
;MIDSYARAFGQLNSPRFLKPLVYSLALAVLTSLAVFPAAYLGFEWLNGIFLQWLEVGEAWWASAVEWSLRVLEFLLLLVILFFLFGTIQAAYLGLFIDGIVDAALDRHHPELTPNPPPPFAKAAWSTVRLLVLSITVNLLLLPI
;
A
#
# COMPACT_ATOMS: atom_id res chain seq x y z
N MET A 1 13.97 23.13 9.03
CA MET A 1 13.30 21.83 8.85
C MET A 1 12.00 21.74 9.66
N ILE A 2 11.98 22.05 10.96
CA ILE A 2 10.74 21.97 11.76
C ILE A 2 9.70 23.02 11.32
N ASP A 3 10.13 24.24 11.00
CA ASP A 3 9.25 25.31 10.51
C ASP A 3 8.52 24.96 9.20
N SER A 4 9.20 24.27 8.28
CA SER A 4 8.59 23.78 7.03
C SER A 4 7.51 22.72 7.27
N TYR A 5 7.68 21.84 8.27
CA TYR A 5 6.62 20.90 8.66
C TYR A 5 5.43 21.63 9.29
N ALA A 6 5.67 22.61 10.18
CA ALA A 6 4.61 23.41 10.78
C ALA A 6 3.78 24.18 9.74
N ARG A 7 4.44 24.74 8.71
CA ARG A 7 3.77 25.39 7.57
C ARG A 7 2.93 24.41 6.76
N ALA A 8 3.42 23.18 6.52
CA ALA A 8 2.66 22.13 5.85
C ALA A 8 1.39 21.74 6.65
N PHE A 9 1.49 21.62 7.98
CA PHE A 9 0.32 21.40 8.84
C PHE A 9 -0.70 22.56 8.75
N GLY A 10 -0.24 23.82 8.67
CA GLY A 10 -1.11 24.98 8.45
C GLY A 10 -1.84 24.99 7.09
N GLN A 11 -1.37 24.21 6.12
CA GLN A 11 -1.98 24.11 4.77
C GLN A 11 -3.05 23.03 4.66
N LEU A 12 -3.19 22.15 5.67
CA LEU A 12 -4.22 21.11 5.71
C LEU A 12 -5.65 21.67 5.61
N ASN A 13 -5.87 22.96 5.85
CA ASN A 13 -7.18 23.58 5.71
C ASN A 13 -7.49 24.10 4.29
N SER A 14 -6.53 23.99 3.35
CA SER A 14 -6.72 24.47 1.98
C SER A 14 -7.26 23.37 1.06
N PRO A 15 -8.34 23.63 0.29
CA PRO A 15 -8.95 22.62 -0.57
C PRO A 15 -8.03 22.19 -1.73
N ARG A 16 -7.08 23.05 -2.16
CA ARG A 16 -6.06 22.68 -3.16
C ARG A 16 -5.07 21.63 -2.64
N PHE A 17 -4.73 21.68 -1.36
CA PHE A 17 -3.85 20.69 -0.72
C PHE A 17 -4.61 19.42 -0.34
N LEU A 18 -5.86 19.56 0.14
CA LEU A 18 -6.67 18.41 0.56
C LEU A 18 -7.22 17.59 -0.59
N LYS A 19 -7.56 18.18 -1.75
CA LYS A 19 -8.15 17.43 -2.88
C LYS A 19 -7.29 16.25 -3.32
N PRO A 20 -5.99 16.40 -3.63
CA PRO A 20 -5.12 15.29 -4.00
C PRO A 20 -5.01 14.24 -2.88
N LEU A 21 -4.88 14.69 -1.62
CA LEU A 21 -4.81 13.83 -0.45
C LEU A 21 -6.08 12.97 -0.30
N VAL A 22 -7.26 13.60 -0.36
CA VAL A 22 -8.55 12.93 -0.25
C VAL A 22 -8.79 12.01 -1.43
N TYR A 23 -8.41 12.39 -2.64
CA TYR A 23 -8.51 11.51 -3.80
C TYR A 23 -7.62 10.28 -3.67
N SER A 24 -6.36 10.44 -3.24
CA SER A 24 -5.48 9.29 -2.97
C SER A 24 -6.08 8.36 -1.92
N LEU A 25 -6.58 8.91 -0.82
CA LEU A 25 -7.19 8.16 0.27
C LEU A 25 -8.48 7.45 -0.16
N ALA A 26 -9.38 8.15 -0.85
CA ALA A 26 -10.62 7.58 -1.34
C ALA A 26 -10.35 6.44 -2.32
N LEU A 27 -9.38 6.61 -3.21
CA LEU A 27 -9.01 5.58 -4.18
C LEU A 27 -8.35 4.39 -3.50
N ALA A 28 -7.49 4.61 -2.50
CA ALA A 28 -6.89 3.54 -1.72
C ALA A 28 -7.92 2.74 -0.92
N VAL A 29 -8.89 3.42 -0.28
CA VAL A 29 -9.99 2.77 0.43
C VAL A 29 -10.83 1.95 -0.55
N LEU A 30 -11.21 2.52 -1.70
CA LEU A 30 -12.02 1.84 -2.70
C LEU A 30 -11.30 0.60 -3.26
N THR A 31 -10.02 0.72 -3.60
CA THR A 31 -9.21 -0.41 -4.08
C THR A 31 -9.00 -1.46 -2.98
N SER A 32 -8.77 -1.05 -1.73
CA SER A 32 -8.60 -2.00 -0.61
C SER A 32 -9.89 -2.76 -0.33
N LEU A 33 -11.05 -2.08 -0.39
CA LEU A 33 -12.37 -2.71 -0.27
C LEU A 33 -12.67 -3.66 -1.44
N ALA A 34 -12.13 -3.39 -2.64
CA ALA A 34 -12.27 -4.29 -3.78
C ALA A 34 -11.36 -5.53 -3.68
N VAL A 35 -10.15 -5.37 -3.13
CA VAL A 35 -9.16 -6.46 -3.01
C VAL A 35 -9.46 -7.35 -1.80
N PHE A 36 -10.04 -6.82 -0.73
CA PHE A 36 -10.31 -7.58 0.49
C PHE A 36 -11.20 -8.84 0.25
N PRO A 37 -12.33 -8.78 -0.48
CA PRO A 37 -13.11 -9.96 -0.83
C PRO A 37 -12.32 -10.97 -1.66
N ALA A 38 -11.45 -10.52 -2.57
CA ALA A 38 -10.61 -11.39 -3.37
C ALA A 38 -9.59 -12.14 -2.51
N ALA A 39 -9.00 -11.46 -1.53
CA ALA A 39 -8.10 -12.07 -0.55
C ALA A 39 -8.84 -13.11 0.32
N TYR A 40 -10.03 -12.76 0.83
CA TYR A 40 -10.86 -13.67 1.63
C TYR A 40 -11.24 -14.94 0.84
N LEU A 41 -11.73 -14.79 -0.39
CA LEU A 41 -12.06 -15.94 -1.25
C LEU A 41 -10.83 -16.81 -1.57
N GLY A 42 -9.66 -16.18 -1.73
CA GLY A 42 -8.40 -16.90 -1.91
C GLY A 42 -8.02 -17.73 -0.69
N PHE A 43 -8.22 -17.20 0.52
CA PHE A 43 -7.97 -17.92 1.76
C PHE A 43 -8.95 -19.07 2.00
N GLU A 44 -10.25 -18.84 1.79
CA GLU A 44 -11.27 -19.90 1.86
C GLU A 44 -10.93 -21.05 0.90
N TRP A 45 -10.49 -20.74 -0.31
CA TRP A 45 -10.05 -21.76 -1.27
C TRP A 45 -8.81 -22.54 -0.79
N LEU A 46 -7.80 -21.85 -0.24
CA LEU A 46 -6.60 -22.49 0.32
C LEU A 46 -6.94 -23.36 1.53
N ASN A 47 -7.80 -22.89 2.43
CA ASN A 47 -8.27 -23.64 3.59
C ASN A 47 -9.02 -24.89 3.16
N GLY A 48 -9.88 -24.80 2.14
CA GLY A 48 -10.58 -25.95 1.58
C GLY A 48 -9.64 -27.03 1.05
N ILE A 49 -8.58 -26.64 0.32
CA ILE A 49 -7.55 -27.59 -0.15
C ILE A 49 -6.79 -28.21 1.02
N PHE A 50 -6.42 -27.40 2.01
CA PHE A 50 -5.67 -27.87 3.17
C PHE A 50 -6.47 -28.89 4.00
N LEU A 51 -7.76 -28.63 4.22
CA LEU A 51 -8.67 -29.55 4.93
C LEU A 51 -8.90 -30.86 4.15
N GLN A 52 -9.01 -30.79 2.82
CA GLN A 52 -9.09 -31.99 1.98
C GLN A 52 -7.80 -32.82 2.06
N TRP A 53 -6.63 -32.18 2.01
CA TRP A 53 -5.33 -32.85 2.10
C TRP A 53 -5.11 -33.51 3.46
N LEU A 54 -5.59 -32.89 4.54
CA LEU A 54 -5.46 -33.41 5.89
C LEU A 54 -6.45 -34.56 6.19
N GLU A 55 -7.26 -34.99 5.20
CA GLU A 55 -8.27 -36.05 5.30
C GLU A 55 -9.12 -35.93 6.58
N VAL A 56 -9.48 -34.69 6.93
CA VAL A 56 -10.21 -34.36 8.15
C VAL A 56 -11.65 -34.85 8.01
N GLY A 57 -11.89 -36.15 8.18
CA GLY A 57 -13.24 -36.73 8.23
C GLY A 57 -13.98 -36.38 9.53
N GLU A 58 -14.87 -37.26 9.99
CA GLU A 58 -15.65 -37.14 11.26
C GLU A 58 -14.79 -37.23 12.55
N ALA A 59 -13.51 -36.85 12.48
CA ALA A 59 -12.66 -36.84 13.65
C ALA A 59 -13.14 -35.79 14.66
N TRP A 60 -13.22 -36.17 15.93
CA TRP A 60 -13.67 -35.27 17.01
C TRP A 60 -12.83 -33.98 17.15
N TRP A 61 -11.59 -33.99 16.64
CA TRP A 61 -10.68 -32.83 16.63
C TRP A 61 -10.81 -31.95 15.37
N ALA A 62 -11.57 -32.38 14.35
CA ALA A 62 -11.77 -31.66 13.11
C ALA A 62 -12.29 -30.23 13.34
N SER A 63 -13.29 -30.10 14.23
CA SER A 63 -13.90 -28.83 14.60
C SER A 63 -12.91 -27.87 15.27
N ALA A 64 -11.97 -28.39 16.08
CA ALA A 64 -10.94 -27.59 16.73
C ALA A 64 -9.91 -27.06 15.72
N VAL A 65 -9.55 -27.86 14.71
CA VAL A 65 -8.62 -27.46 13.64
C VAL A 65 -9.28 -26.43 12.72
N GLU A 66 -10.53 -26.64 12.32
CA GLU A 66 -11.26 -25.66 11.50
C GLU A 66 -11.39 -24.31 12.23
N TRP A 67 -11.74 -24.32 13.52
CA TRP A 67 -11.80 -23.09 14.31
C TRP A 67 -10.44 -22.38 14.39
N SER A 68 -9.36 -23.14 14.60
CA SER A 68 -8.01 -22.59 14.66
C SER A 68 -7.58 -21.96 13.33
N LEU A 69 -7.90 -22.62 12.20
CA LEU A 69 -7.63 -22.09 10.86
C LEU A 69 -8.40 -20.80 10.59
N ARG A 70 -9.68 -20.71 10.98
CA ARG A 70 -10.46 -19.47 10.85
C ARG A 70 -9.88 -18.31 11.68
N VAL A 71 -9.42 -18.59 12.89
CA VAL A 71 -8.76 -17.57 13.74
C VAL A 71 -7.45 -17.11 13.10
N LEU A 72 -6.64 -18.06 12.62
CA LEU A 72 -5.38 -17.75 11.95
C LEU A 72 -5.59 -16.95 10.66
N GLU A 73 -6.56 -17.35 9.85
CA GLU A 73 -6.97 -16.64 8.64
C GLU A 73 -7.36 -15.19 8.94
N PHE A 74 -8.22 -14.97 9.94
CA PHE A 74 -8.64 -13.63 10.33
C PHE A 74 -7.45 -12.74 10.74
N LEU A 75 -6.53 -13.28 11.55
CA LEU A 75 -5.32 -12.55 11.95
C LEU A 75 -4.42 -12.24 10.75
N LEU A 76 -4.24 -13.21 9.84
CA LEU A 76 -3.39 -13.06 8.68
C LEU A 76 -3.98 -12.05 7.68
N LEU A 77 -5.30 -12.09 7.47
CA LEU A 77 -6.02 -11.09 6.67
C LEU A 77 -5.89 -9.68 7.25
N LEU A 78 -5.92 -9.52 8.57
CA LEU A 78 -5.69 -8.24 9.23
C LEU A 78 -4.29 -7.69 8.96
N VAL A 79 -3.26 -8.54 9.08
CA VAL A 79 -1.87 -8.16 8.80
C VAL A 79 -1.72 -7.80 7.33
N ILE A 80 -2.22 -8.65 6.43
CA ILE A 80 -2.17 -8.40 4.98
C ILE A 80 -2.89 -7.09 4.66
N LEU A 81 -4.09 -6.87 5.19
CA LEU A 81 -4.85 -5.65 4.96
C LEU A 81 -4.11 -4.41 5.44
N PHE A 82 -3.47 -4.46 6.61
CA PHE A 82 -2.69 -3.34 7.15
C PHE A 82 -1.52 -2.97 6.23
N PHE A 83 -0.72 -3.95 5.81
CA PHE A 83 0.42 -3.72 4.91
C PHE A 83 -0.02 -3.33 3.51
N LEU A 84 -1.06 -3.99 2.98
CA LEU A 84 -1.58 -3.77 1.65
C LEU A 84 -2.21 -2.37 1.55
N PHE A 85 -3.01 -1.97 2.54
CA PHE A 85 -3.59 -0.62 2.60
C PHE A 85 -2.51 0.45 2.62
N GLY A 86 -1.48 0.30 3.48
CA GLY A 86 -0.36 1.24 3.53
C GLY A 86 0.38 1.34 2.20
N THR A 87 0.61 0.20 1.53
CA THR A 87 1.30 0.14 0.24
C THR A 87 0.46 0.76 -0.88
N ILE A 88 -0.82 0.42 -0.97
CA ILE A 88 -1.76 0.97 -1.96
C ILE A 88 -1.91 2.49 -1.77
N GLN A 89 -2.05 2.94 -0.53
CA GLN A 89 -2.14 4.36 -0.19
C GLN A 89 -0.87 5.11 -0.60
N ALA A 90 0.31 4.55 -0.32
CA ALA A 90 1.58 5.15 -0.72
C ALA A 90 1.71 5.23 -2.25
N ALA A 91 1.27 4.21 -2.97
CA ALA A 91 1.27 4.19 -4.43
C ALA A 91 0.37 5.28 -5.02
N TYR A 92 -0.87 5.41 -4.53
CA TYR A 92 -1.77 6.47 -5.00
C TYR A 92 -1.30 7.86 -4.58
N LEU A 93 -0.82 8.03 -3.34
CA LEU A 93 -0.27 9.31 -2.90
C LEU A 93 0.89 9.75 -3.78
N GLY A 94 1.76 8.81 -4.19
CA GLY A 94 2.85 9.07 -5.13
C GLY A 94 2.38 9.58 -6.50
N LEU A 95 1.22 9.13 -6.99
CA LEU A 95 0.65 9.62 -8.26
C LEU A 95 0.10 11.05 -8.15
N PHE A 96 -0.32 11.46 -6.95
CA PHE A 96 -0.93 12.77 -6.70
C PHE A 96 0.01 13.75 -5.98
N ILE A 97 1.26 13.35 -5.74
CA ILE A 97 2.22 14.12 -4.95
C ILE A 97 2.58 15.44 -5.63
N ASP A 98 2.64 15.46 -6.96
CA ASP A 98 2.93 16.67 -7.75
C ASP A 98 1.89 17.76 -7.46
N GLY A 99 0.59 17.40 -7.40
CA GLY A 99 -0.47 18.36 -7.07
C GLY A 99 -0.39 18.91 -5.64
N ILE A 100 0.17 18.13 -4.70
CA ILE A 100 0.43 18.58 -3.32
C ILE A 100 1.62 19.55 -3.31
N VAL A 101 2.67 19.22 -4.06
CA VAL A 101 3.88 20.04 -4.20
C VAL A 101 3.56 21.38 -4.85
N ASP A 102 2.80 21.39 -5.95
CA ASP A 102 2.35 22.60 -6.63
C ASP A 102 1.53 23.49 -5.69
N ALA A 103 0.59 22.91 -4.93
CA ALA A 103 -0.22 23.66 -3.97
C ALA A 103 0.62 24.27 -2.83
N ALA A 104 1.70 23.60 -2.41
CA ALA A 104 2.60 24.09 -1.39
C ALA A 104 3.51 25.22 -1.93
N LEU A 105 4.00 25.08 -3.17
CA LEU A 105 4.83 26.06 -3.86
C LEU A 105 4.05 27.35 -4.16
N ASP A 106 2.84 27.26 -4.72
CA ASP A 106 1.99 28.41 -5.04
C ASP A 106 1.79 29.38 -3.86
N ARG A 107 1.80 28.84 -2.62
CA ARG A 107 1.51 29.63 -1.42
C ARG A 107 2.73 30.21 -0.72
N HIS A 108 3.90 29.58 -0.84
CA HIS A 108 5.10 29.96 -0.07
C HIS A 108 6.30 30.35 -0.92
N HIS A 109 6.34 29.92 -2.19
CA HIS A 109 7.39 30.21 -3.16
C HIS A 109 6.82 30.42 -4.56
N PRO A 110 5.96 31.45 -4.78
CA PRO A 110 5.33 31.70 -6.07
C PRO A 110 6.34 32.08 -7.18
N GLU A 111 7.56 32.47 -6.82
CA GLU A 111 8.65 32.74 -7.77
C GLU A 111 9.29 31.49 -8.40
N LEU A 112 8.98 30.27 -7.92
CA LEU A 112 9.58 29.04 -8.43
C LEU A 112 8.64 28.37 -9.44
N THR A 113 9.10 28.19 -10.68
CA THR A 113 8.43 27.34 -11.67
C THR A 113 8.84 25.87 -11.44
N PRO A 114 7.89 24.96 -11.13
CA PRO A 114 8.22 23.56 -10.97
C PRO A 114 8.73 22.97 -12.28
N ASN A 115 9.76 22.13 -12.18
CA ASN A 115 10.30 21.44 -13.34
C ASN A 115 9.26 20.45 -13.87
N PRO A 116 9.05 20.34 -15.20
CA PRO A 116 8.06 19.44 -15.74
C PRO A 116 8.33 17.99 -15.30
N PRO A 117 7.29 17.22 -14.97
CA PRO A 117 7.44 15.83 -14.53
C PRO A 117 8.21 15.03 -15.59
N PRO A 118 9.12 14.13 -15.17
CA PRO A 118 9.88 13.33 -16.11
C PRO A 118 8.93 12.45 -16.94
N PRO A 119 9.24 12.21 -18.23
CA PRO A 119 8.44 11.34 -19.07
C PRO A 119 8.27 9.96 -18.42
N PHE A 120 7.07 9.35 -18.53
CA PHE A 120 6.74 8.05 -17.94
C PHE A 120 7.81 6.98 -18.21
N ALA A 121 8.35 6.94 -19.43
CA ALA A 121 9.43 6.01 -19.80
C ALA A 121 10.72 6.21 -18.99
N LYS A 122 11.08 7.47 -18.69
CA LYS A 122 12.26 7.82 -17.88
C LYS A 122 12.04 7.44 -16.42
N ALA A 123 10.84 7.69 -15.90
CA ALA A 123 10.45 7.29 -14.55
C ALA A 123 10.45 5.76 -14.40
N ALA A 124 9.85 5.03 -15.34
CA ALA A 124 9.82 3.57 -15.37
C ALA A 124 11.24 2.96 -15.40
N TRP A 125 12.13 3.49 -16.24
CA TRP A 125 13.52 3.05 -16.30
C TRP A 125 14.28 3.29 -14.98
N SER A 126 14.04 4.43 -14.33
CA SER A 126 14.61 4.72 -13.01
C SER A 126 14.15 3.72 -11.95
N THR A 127 12.85 3.39 -11.94
CA THR A 127 12.27 2.37 -11.04
C THR A 127 12.88 0.99 -11.27
N VAL A 128 13.03 0.57 -12.53
CA VAL A 128 13.68 -0.71 -12.88
C VAL A 128 15.12 -0.75 -12.38
N ARG A 129 15.88 0.33 -12.60
CA ARG A 129 17.29 0.39 -12.16
C ARG A 129 17.41 0.33 -10.63
N LEU A 130 16.52 0.98 -9.89
CA LEU A 130 16.46 0.91 -8.44
C LEU A 130 16.10 -0.50 -7.95
N LEU A 131 15.14 -1.15 -8.60
CA LEU A 131 14.75 -2.53 -8.32
C LEU A 131 15.93 -3.50 -8.49
N VAL A 132 16.61 -3.43 -9.63
CA VAL A 132 17.78 -4.27 -9.92
C VAL A 132 18.88 -4.03 -8.89
N LEU A 133 19.17 -2.76 -8.55
CA LEU A 133 20.15 -2.43 -7.53
C LEU A 133 19.75 -3.00 -6.16
N SER A 134 18.49 -2.82 -5.75
CA SER A 134 17.98 -3.32 -4.48
C SER A 134 18.07 -4.83 -4.39
N ILE A 135 17.65 -5.56 -5.42
CA ILE A 135 17.76 -7.02 -5.48
C ILE A 135 19.23 -7.43 -5.39
N THR A 136 20.12 -6.80 -6.16
CA THR A 136 21.56 -7.12 -6.14
C THR A 136 22.15 -6.90 -4.75
N VAL A 137 21.84 -5.78 -4.10
CA VAL A 137 22.33 -5.46 -2.75
C VAL A 137 21.77 -6.45 -1.72
N ASN A 138 20.48 -6.77 -1.76
CA ASN A 138 19.88 -7.76 -0.85
C ASN A 138 20.48 -9.15 -1.04
N LEU A 139 20.76 -9.56 -2.29
CA LEU A 139 21.42 -10.83 -2.58
C LEU A 139 22.87 -10.87 -2.07
N LEU A 140 23.61 -9.76 -2.16
CA LEU A 140 24.97 -9.66 -1.63
C LEU A 140 25.02 -9.62 -0.10
N LEU A 141 23.96 -9.10 0.54
CA LEU A 141 23.83 -9.00 1.98
C LEU A 141 23.20 -10.23 2.62
N LEU A 142 22.73 -11.21 1.84
CA LEU A 142 22.26 -12.47 2.39
C LEU A 142 23.40 -13.11 3.18
N PRO A 143 23.24 -13.33 4.51
CA PRO A 143 24.18 -14.13 5.25
C PRO A 143 24.12 -15.54 4.68
N ILE A 144 25.20 -15.95 4.02
CA ILE A 144 25.44 -17.30 3.52
C ILE A 144 25.40 -18.31 4.68
#